data_AF-A0A957FHU4-F1
#
_entry.id   AF-A0A957FHU4-F1
#
_cell.length_a   1.000
_cell.length_b   1.000
_cell.length_c   1.000
_cell.angle_alpha   90.00
_cell.angle_beta   90.00
_cell.angle_gamma   90.00
#
_symmetry.space_group_name_H-M   'P 1'
#
loop_
_entity.id
_entity.type
_entity.pdbx_description
1 polymer ?
#
loop_
_entity_poly.entity_id
_entity_poly.type
_entity_poly.pdbx_seq_one_letter_code
_entity_poly.pdbx_strand_id
1 'polypeptide(L)' 'MSQDRVALYLQDAHSLQEGMQLVQYAEKRGFEAVWQAESRLVRDAIVPMSAFAAVTSKIKVGSGVTNNWTRNIGLL' A
#
# COMPACT_ATOMS: atom_id res chain seq x y z
N MET A 1 18.45 2.42 -7.63
CA MET A 1 17.07 2.84 -7.93
C MET A 1 17.00 3.04 -9.44
N SER A 2 15.91 2.62 -10.08
CA SER A 2 15.64 2.97 -11.48
C SER A 2 15.78 4.50 -11.66
N GLN A 3 16.30 4.96 -12.80
CA GLN A 3 16.31 6.40 -13.11
C GLN A 3 14.88 6.98 -13.13
N ASP A 4 13.89 6.13 -13.44
CA ASP A 4 12.47 6.44 -13.33
C ASP A 4 11.89 5.99 -11.98
N ARG A 5 11.17 6.90 -11.32
CA ARG A 5 10.47 6.68 -10.05
C ARG A 5 9.17 5.91 -10.29
N VAL A 6 9.22 4.58 -10.17
CA VAL A 6 8.07 3.68 -10.39
C VAL A 6 7.49 3.19 -9.06
N ALA A 7 6.17 3.09 -8.99
CA ALA A 7 5.43 2.62 -7.82
C ALA A 7 4.46 1.48 -8.18
N LEU A 8 4.13 0.66 -7.18
CA LEU A 8 3.14 -0.41 -7.28
C LEU A 8 1.79 0.10 -6.75
N TYR A 9 0.72 -0.06 -7.52
CA TYR A 9 -0.65 0.18 -7.05
C TYR A 9 -1.30 -1.16 -6.70
N LEU A 10 -1.75 -1.33 -5.45
CA LEU A 10 -2.43 -2.53 -4.99
C LEU A 10 -3.88 -2.24 -4.66
N GLN A 11 -4.77 -3.05 -5.23
CA GLN A 11 -6.19 -3.06 -4.96
C GLN A 11 -6.58 -4.27 -4.12
N ASP A 12 -7.77 -4.21 -3.54
CA ASP A 12 -8.46 -5.16 -2.68
C ASP A 12 -8.79 -6.53 -3.32
N ALA A 13 -8.25 -6.84 -4.51
CA ALA A 13 -8.45 -8.11 -5.19
C ALA A 13 -7.58 -9.26 -4.65
N HIS A 14 -6.48 -8.95 -3.96
CA HIS A 14 -5.51 -9.93 -3.46
C HIS A 14 -5.70 -10.20 -1.97
N SER A 15 -5.31 -11.40 -1.53
CA SER A 15 -5.18 -11.66 -0.09
C SER A 15 -4.10 -10.77 0.53
N LEU A 16 -4.15 -10.52 1.83
CA LEU A 16 -3.15 -9.69 2.50
C LEU A 16 -1.74 -10.28 2.39
N GLN A 17 -1.65 -11.61 2.54
CA GLN A 17 -0.40 -12.35 2.44
C GLN A 17 0.21 -12.22 1.05
N GLU A 18 -0.61 -12.31 0.00
CA GLU A 18 -0.18 -12.09 -1.37
C GLU A 18 0.26 -10.63 -1.59
N GLY A 19 -0.49 -9.66 -1.08
CA GLY A 19 -0.10 -8.25 -1.09
C GLY A 19 1.29 -8.04 -0.45
N MET A 20 1.52 -8.61 0.73
CA MET A 20 2.82 -8.55 1.41
C MET A 20 3.96 -9.13 0.55
N GLN A 21 3.73 -10.26 -0.13
CA GLN A 21 4.71 -10.86 -1.05
C GLN A 21 5.00 -9.96 -2.25
N LEU A 22 3.96 -9.35 -2.84
CA LEU A 22 4.08 -8.42 -3.97
C LEU A 22 4.87 -7.17 -3.59
N VAL A 23 4.62 -6.59 -2.42
CA VAL A 23 5.35 -5.40 -1.96
C VAL A 23 6.82 -5.72 -1.67
N GLN A 24 7.10 -6.86 -1.02
CA GLN A 24 8.50 -7.31 -0.81
C GLN A 24 9.22 -7.54 -2.15
N TYR A 25 8.53 -8.09 -3.14
CA TYR A 25 9.07 -8.27 -4.47
C TYR A 25 9.34 -6.92 -5.16
N ALA A 26 8.40 -5.98 -5.07
CA ALA A 26 8.57 -4.62 -5.62
C ALA A 26 9.76 -3.89 -4.99
N GLU A 27 9.92 -3.98 -3.66
CA GLU A 27 11.07 -3.41 -2.95
C GLU A 27 12.40 -4.01 -3.47
N LYS A 28 12.48 -5.35 -3.61
CA LYS A 28 13.66 -6.02 -4.17
C LYS A 28 13.96 -5.61 -5.62
N ARG A 29 12.93 -5.23 -6.39
CA ARG A 29 13.06 -4.72 -7.76
C ARG A 29 13.37 -3.23 -7.84
N GLY A 30 13.46 -2.54 -6.69
CA GLY A 30 13.82 -1.13 -6.63
C GLY A 30 12.68 -0.17 -6.95
N PHE A 31 11.42 -0.62 -6.76
CA PHE A 31 10.27 0.27 -6.75
C PHE A 31 10.41 1.27 -5.61
N GLU A 32 9.94 2.49 -5.84
CA GLU A 32 10.04 3.54 -4.84
C GLU A 32 8.94 3.43 -3.78
N ALA A 33 7.72 3.12 -4.21
CA ALA A 33 6.54 3.18 -3.35
C ALA A 33 5.54 2.08 -3.67
N VAL A 34 4.71 1.78 -2.68
CA VAL A 34 3.44 1.08 -2.84
C VAL A 34 2.29 2.01 -2.42
N TRP A 35 1.25 2.03 -3.24
CA TRP A 35 0.01 2.75 -3.00
C TRP A 35 -1.13 1.75 -2.82
N GLN A 36 -1.69 1.69 -1.60
CA GLN A 36 -2.83 0.84 -1.29
C GLN A 36 -4.14 1.58 -1.58
N ALA A 37 -4.98 1.01 -2.44
CA ALA A 37 -6.32 1.50 -2.70
C ALA A 37 -7.23 1.31 -1.49
N GLU A 38 -8.21 2.19 -1.35
CA GLU A 38 -9.31 2.04 -0.41
C GLU A 38 -10.64 2.06 -1.16
N SER A 39 -11.36 0.93 -1.15
CA SER A 39 -12.67 0.83 -1.77
C SER A 39 -13.78 0.77 -0.71
N ARG A 40 -15.03 1.05 -1.10
CA ARG A 40 -16.13 1.36 -0.16
C ARG A 40 -16.62 0.14 0.63
N LEU A 41 -16.47 -1.06 0.09
CA LEU A 41 -17.07 -2.30 0.61
C LEU A 41 -16.05 -3.38 0.98
N VAL A 42 -14.78 -2.99 1.09
CA VAL A 42 -13.65 -3.89 1.33
C VAL A 42 -12.85 -3.39 2.53
N ARG A 43 -11.73 -4.07 2.80
CA ARG A 43 -10.77 -3.68 3.83
C ARG A 43 -10.32 -2.23 3.66
N ASP A 44 -10.22 -1.51 4.77
CA ASP A 44 -9.59 -0.19 4.81
C ASP A 44 -8.13 -0.25 4.34
N ALA A 45 -7.55 0.89 3.96
CA ALA A 45 -6.15 0.92 3.53
C ALA A 45 -5.15 0.85 4.70
N ILE A 46 -5.55 1.17 5.93
CA ILE A 46 -4.64 1.28 7.09
C ILE A 46 -4.07 -0.09 7.46
N VAL A 47 -4.91 -1.13 7.54
CA VAL A 47 -4.45 -2.47 7.90
C VAL A 47 -3.46 -3.05 6.88
N PRO A 48 -3.74 -3.07 5.56
CA PRO A 48 -2.77 -3.53 4.57
C PRO A 48 -1.49 -2.70 4.54
N MET A 49 -1.58 -1.36 4.61
CA MET A 49 -0.40 -0.51 4.67
C MET A 49 0.48 -0.85 5.88
N SER A 50 -0.12 -1.06 7.04
CA SER A 50 0.62 -1.44 8.26
C SER A 50 1.33 -2.78 8.09
N ALA A 51 0.65 -3.76 7.47
CA ALA A 51 1.25 -5.06 7.16
C ALA A 51 2.39 -4.95 6.14
N PHE A 52 2.26 -4.10 5.12
CA PHE A 52 3.31 -3.86 4.12
C PHE A 52 4.53 -3.21 4.77
N ALA A 53 4.32 -2.20 5.60
CA ALA A 53 5.38 -1.53 6.35
C ALA A 53 6.09 -2.49 7.32
N ALA A 54 5.38 -3.46 7.90
CA ALA A 54 5.96 -4.45 8.80
C ALA A 54 6.91 -5.44 8.13
N VAL A 55 6.82 -5.62 6.80
CA VAL A 55 7.62 -6.61 6.05
C VAL A 55 8.57 -6.03 5.02
N THR A 56 8.68 -4.70 4.99
CA THR A 56 9.58 -3.96 4.11
C THR A 56 10.38 -2.93 4.91
N SER A 57 11.39 -2.33 4.31
CA SER A 57 12.37 -1.51 5.04
C SER A 57 12.74 -0.18 4.38
N LYS A 58 12.47 -0.04 3.08
CA LYS A 58 12.92 1.08 2.24
C LYS A 58 11.82 1.60 1.32
N ILE A 59 10.95 0.73 0.81
CA ILE A 59 9.85 1.14 -0.05
C ILE A 59 8.89 2.04 0.74
N LYS A 60 8.45 3.14 0.14
CA LYS A 60 7.47 4.05 0.76
C LYS A 60 6.10 3.39 0.73
N VAL A 61 5.35 3.50 1.81
CA VAL A 61 3.99 2.96 1.91
C VAL A 61 3.02 4.13 2.06
N GLY A 62 1.96 4.16 1.24
CA GLY A 62 0.92 5.19 1.34
C GLY A 62 -0.41 4.72 0.78
N SER A 63 -1.47 5.50 1.03
CA SER A 63 -2.80 5.25 0.47
C SER A 63 -2.94 5.91 -0.91
N GLY A 64 -3.69 5.27 -1.80
CA GLY A 64 -3.96 5.76 -3.16
C GLY A 64 -5.45 5.71 -3.53
N VAL A 65 -6.37 6.44 -2.90
CA VAL A 65 -6.23 7.36 -1.75
C VAL A 65 -7.33 7.08 -0.73
N THR A 66 -7.04 7.25 0.55
CA THR A 66 -8.07 7.30 1.60
C THR A 66 -8.79 8.65 1.55
N ASN A 67 -10.11 8.66 1.79
CA ASN A 67 -10.94 9.89 1.71
C ASN A 67 -11.46 10.35 3.08
N ASN A 68 -11.66 11.66 3.23
CA ASN A 68 -12.15 12.32 4.44
C ASN A 68 -13.69 12.35 4.57
N TRP A 69 -14.45 11.79 3.61
CA TRP A 69 -15.92 11.74 3.69
C TRP A 69 -16.43 10.54 4.47
N THR A 70 -15.68 9.45 4.44
CA THR A 70 -16.08 8.16 5.02
C THR A 70 -15.35 7.85 6.34
N ARG A 71 -14.44 8.73 6.77
CA ARG A 71 -13.66 8.62 8.02
C ARG A 71 -13.55 9.98 8.69
N ASN A 72 -13.59 9.99 10.03
CA ASN A 72 -13.30 11.19 10.82
C ASN A 72 -11.80 11.52 10.73
N ILE A 73 -11.44 12.80 10.59
CA ILE A 73 -10.05 13.24 10.43
C ILE A 73 -9.14 12.90 11.62
N GLY A 74 -9.68 12.76 12.84
CA GLY A 74 -8.92 12.32 14.01
C GLY A 74 -8.61 10.82 14.01
N LEU A 75 -9.12 10.06 13.04
CA LEU A 75 -8.85 8.64 12.84
C LEU A 75 -7.93 8.36 11.63
N LEU A 76 -7.47 9.42 10.95
CA LEU A 76 -6.47 9.36 9.86
C LEU A 76 -5.11 9.80 10.38
#